data_AF-A0A0M3IIR0-F1
#
_entry.id   AF-A0A0M3IIR0-F1
#
_cell.length_a   1.000
_cell.length_b   1.000
_cell.length_c   1.000
_cell.angle_alpha   90.00
_cell.angle_beta   90.00
_cell.angle_gamma   90.00
#
_symmetry.space_group_name_H-M   'P 1'
#
loop_
_entity.id
_entity.type
_entity.pdbx_description
1 polymer ?
#
loop_
_entity_poly.entity_id
_entity_poly.type
_entity_poly.pdbx_seq_one_letter_code
_entity_poly.pdbx_strand_id
1 'polypeptide(L)'
;MLRHTALRAVYLWHRIRPTRFARLCGASSDGRRYRSTYADQKTPRGFYPNTDVPLDEAWRRRIRLRNPTLQRDEQVRPKLFYAPEWDLSKKPDGEEGYPDPLKGYGMTPEKWEYQNKVVWPPNYVNPETGLPKLREVFHCRESIHFSPKRMWFACQLAWRMNVDEAILQLKFHHTKACLILKEVLEEAKQRAEKEFHVEFPSEMHVAEAFPIQSEIIKGARRHAHEIWHTIRYRYIHVFVRLEEGEGPGTKRRERLKDGWEKMEEYYAYLRSRQIKYSI
;
A
#
# COMPACT_ATOMS: atom_id res chain seq x y z
N MET A 1 48.87 -44.91 -28.04
CA MET A 1 48.28 -44.67 -29.38
C MET A 1 47.09 -43.73 -29.22
N LEU A 2 47.30 -42.45 -29.52
CA LEU A 2 46.26 -41.43 -29.60
C LEU A 2 45.45 -41.62 -30.89
N ARG A 3 44.11 -41.58 -30.81
CA ARG A 3 43.27 -41.08 -31.91
C ARG A 3 42.05 -40.34 -31.35
N HIS A 4 42.12 -39.02 -31.47
CA HIS A 4 41.00 -38.10 -31.43
C HIS A 4 40.04 -38.40 -32.60
N THR A 5 38.73 -38.36 -32.33
CA THR A 5 37.71 -38.14 -33.36
C THR A 5 36.74 -37.07 -32.86
N ALA A 6 36.96 -35.84 -33.32
CA ALA A 6 36.02 -34.73 -33.20
C ALA A 6 35.14 -34.73 -34.45
N LEU A 7 33.81 -34.77 -34.28
CA LEU A 7 32.87 -34.52 -35.36
C LEU A 7 32.17 -33.18 -35.13
N ARG A 8 32.47 -32.25 -36.05
CA ARG A 8 31.86 -30.93 -36.20
C ARG A 8 30.42 -31.08 -36.71
N ALA A 9 29.44 -30.59 -35.96
CA ALA A 9 28.10 -30.32 -36.48
C ALA A 9 28.07 -28.88 -37.05
N VAL A 10 27.87 -28.78 -38.37
CA VAL A 10 27.76 -27.52 -39.12
C VAL A 10 26.30 -27.05 -39.07
N TYR A 11 26.09 -25.84 -38.57
CA TYR A 11 24.80 -25.14 -38.60
C TYR A 11 24.45 -24.74 -40.05
N LEU A 12 23.38 -25.30 -40.61
CA LEU A 12 22.73 -24.80 -41.83
C LEU A 12 21.70 -23.73 -41.45
N TRP A 13 21.99 -22.48 -41.76
CA TRP A 13 21.02 -21.39 -41.77
C TRP A 13 20.44 -21.25 -43.19
N HIS A 14 19.18 -21.63 -43.38
CA HIS A 14 18.46 -21.31 -44.62
C HIS A 14 17.95 -19.87 -44.60
N ARG A 15 18.48 -19.11 -45.56
CA ARG A 15 18.24 -17.70 -45.85
C ARG A 15 16.99 -17.59 -46.73
N ILE A 16 15.86 -17.19 -46.17
CA ILE A 16 14.64 -16.88 -46.95
C ILE A 16 14.75 -15.42 -47.43
N ARG A 17 14.67 -15.21 -48.75
CA ARG A 17 14.71 -13.90 -49.43
C ARG A 17 13.36 -13.17 -49.30
N PRO A 18 13.34 -11.82 -49.26
CA PRO A 18 12.10 -11.05 -49.25
C PRO A 18 11.60 -10.82 -50.69
N THR A 19 10.35 -11.20 -50.97
CA THR A 19 9.66 -10.81 -52.20
C THR A 19 8.95 -9.46 -51.99
N ARG A 20 9.29 -8.51 -52.85
CA ARG A 20 8.59 -7.24 -53.03
C ARG A 20 7.21 -7.51 -53.66
N PHE A 21 6.16 -6.96 -53.08
CA PHE A 21 4.97 -6.56 -53.85
C PHE A 21 4.61 -5.13 -53.44
N ALA A 22 4.50 -4.28 -54.45
CA ALA A 22 4.23 -2.87 -54.32
C ALA A 22 2.74 -2.58 -54.58
N ARG A 23 2.23 -1.58 -53.86
CA ARG A 23 1.06 -0.70 -54.13
C ARG A 23 -0.32 -1.37 -54.20
N LEU A 24 -1.25 -0.80 -53.44
CA LEU A 24 -2.40 -0.07 -53.98
C LEU A 24 -2.96 0.86 -52.88
N CYS A 25 -3.11 2.14 -53.18
CA CYS A 25 -3.93 3.07 -52.41
C CYS A 25 -5.41 2.79 -52.71
N GLY A 26 -6.26 2.84 -51.68
CA GLY A 26 -7.72 2.82 -51.80
C GLY A 26 -8.33 3.24 -50.46
N ALA A 27 -9.07 4.34 -50.47
CA ALA A 27 -9.65 5.00 -49.32
C ALA A 27 -11.00 4.38 -48.87
N SER A 28 -11.48 4.86 -47.72
CA SER A 28 -12.77 4.58 -47.03
C SER A 28 -12.79 3.25 -46.25
N SER A 29 -13.33 3.15 -45.04
CA SER A 29 -14.34 3.96 -44.35
C SER A 29 -14.27 3.70 -42.84
N ASP A 30 -14.55 4.74 -42.05
CA ASP A 30 -15.19 4.70 -40.73
C ASP A 30 -15.02 3.44 -39.86
N GLY A 31 -13.81 3.28 -39.31
CA GLY A 31 -13.62 2.51 -38.09
C GLY A 31 -14.03 3.36 -36.88
N ARG A 32 -15.34 3.52 -36.65
CA ARG A 32 -15.89 4.09 -35.41
C ARG A 32 -15.21 3.39 -34.23
N ARG A 33 -14.32 4.11 -33.53
CA ARG A 33 -13.96 3.72 -32.16
C ARG A 33 -15.27 3.70 -31.40
N TYR A 34 -15.68 2.51 -30.96
CA TYR A 34 -16.71 2.37 -29.95
C TYR A 34 -16.17 3.09 -28.70
N ARG A 35 -16.41 4.40 -28.59
CA ARG A 35 -16.37 5.09 -27.31
C ARG A 35 -17.50 4.46 -26.53
N SER A 36 -17.14 3.66 -25.53
CA SER A 36 -18.08 3.21 -24.51
C SER A 36 -18.69 4.46 -23.88
N THR A 37 -19.89 4.83 -24.31
CA THR A 37 -20.62 6.02 -23.83
C THR A 37 -21.13 5.84 -22.40
N TYR A 38 -21.01 4.63 -21.82
CA TYR A 38 -21.48 4.32 -20.48
C TYR A 38 -20.44 4.60 -19.39
N ALA A 39 -19.14 4.50 -19.71
CA ALA A 39 -18.07 4.79 -18.74
C ALA A 39 -17.83 6.29 -18.53
N ASP A 40 -18.15 7.12 -19.53
CA ASP A 40 -17.93 8.57 -19.51
C ASP A 40 -19.08 9.37 -18.85
N GLN A 41 -20.18 8.72 -18.42
CA GLN A 41 -21.38 9.41 -17.91
C GLN A 41 -21.48 9.54 -16.38
N LYS A 42 -20.53 8.98 -15.62
CA LYS A 42 -20.41 9.37 -14.20
C LYS A 42 -19.77 10.73 -14.14
N THR A 43 -20.58 11.79 -14.07
CA THR A 43 -20.16 13.02 -13.40
C THR A 43 -19.49 12.59 -12.10
N PRO A 44 -18.18 12.86 -11.88
CA PRO A 44 -17.55 12.46 -10.64
C PRO A 44 -18.12 13.39 -9.58
N ARG A 45 -19.22 12.99 -8.93
CA ARG A 45 -19.45 13.44 -7.55
C ARG A 45 -18.13 13.13 -6.86
N GLY A 46 -17.45 14.16 -6.34
CA GLY A 46 -16.13 13.96 -5.78
C GLY A 46 -16.19 12.85 -4.75
N PHE A 47 -15.12 12.05 -4.71
CA PHE A 47 -14.96 10.92 -3.80
C PHE A 47 -15.24 11.27 -2.33
N TYR A 48 -15.00 12.53 -1.99
CA TYR A 48 -15.17 13.08 -0.67
C TYR A 48 -16.52 13.79 -0.58
N PRO A 49 -17.26 13.58 0.53
CA PRO A 49 -18.54 14.24 0.73
C PRO A 49 -18.37 15.76 0.64
N ASN A 50 -19.26 16.41 -0.11
CA ASN A 50 -19.33 17.87 -0.28
C ASN A 50 -18.11 18.52 -0.95
N THR A 51 -17.33 17.79 -1.75
CA THR A 51 -16.25 18.39 -2.55
C THR A 51 -16.25 17.89 -3.99
N ASP A 52 -15.79 18.73 -4.92
CA ASP A 52 -15.65 18.39 -6.34
C ASP A 52 -14.23 17.89 -6.69
N VAL A 53 -13.47 17.41 -5.71
CA VAL A 53 -12.08 16.97 -5.93
C VAL A 53 -12.08 15.61 -6.63
N PRO A 54 -11.41 15.48 -7.80
CA PRO A 54 -11.30 14.18 -8.47
C PRO A 54 -10.42 13.22 -7.66
N LEU A 55 -10.71 11.92 -7.75
CA LEU A 55 -10.02 10.85 -7.01
C LEU A 55 -8.49 10.93 -7.17
N ASP A 56 -8.02 11.11 -8.40
CA ASP A 56 -6.59 11.23 -8.74
C ASP A 56 -5.92 12.39 -8.00
N GLU A 57 -6.57 13.54 -7.92
CA GLU A 57 -6.02 14.71 -7.26
C GLU A 57 -5.95 14.50 -5.75
N ALA A 58 -7.02 13.95 -5.16
CA ALA A 58 -7.02 13.63 -3.74
C ALA A 58 -5.89 12.66 -3.37
N TRP A 59 -5.65 11.64 -4.20
CA TRP A 59 -4.53 10.73 -4.00
C TRP A 59 -3.17 11.39 -4.18
N ARG A 60 -3.01 12.30 -5.15
CA ARG A 60 -1.77 13.09 -5.27
C ARG A 60 -1.51 13.93 -4.01
N ARG A 61 -2.55 14.54 -3.43
CA ARG A 61 -2.45 15.30 -2.16
C ARG A 61 -2.02 14.40 -1.00
N ARG A 62 -2.60 13.19 -0.90
CA ARG A 62 -2.20 12.19 0.12
C ARG A 62 -0.77 11.70 -0.05
N ILE A 63 -0.35 11.37 -1.28
CA ILE A 63 1.02 10.90 -1.56
C ILE A 63 2.05 11.97 -1.24
N ARG A 64 1.72 13.25 -1.45
CA ARG A 64 2.61 14.37 -1.12
C ARG A 64 3.03 14.38 0.35
N LEU A 65 2.19 13.91 1.28
CA LEU A 65 2.54 13.79 2.70
C LEU A 65 3.68 12.80 2.97
N ARG A 66 3.93 11.86 2.06
CA ARG A 66 5.04 10.89 2.20
C ARG A 66 6.38 11.49 1.81
N ASN A 67 6.39 12.65 1.14
CA ASN A 67 7.64 13.33 0.83
C ASN A 67 8.19 13.98 2.10
N PRO A 68 9.43 13.67 2.50
CA PRO A 68 10.00 14.24 3.70
C PRO A 68 10.15 15.75 3.55
N THR A 69 9.58 16.51 4.48
CA THR A 69 9.86 17.93 4.67
C THR A 69 10.92 18.12 5.74
N LEU A 70 11.76 19.15 5.58
CA LEU A 70 12.67 19.55 6.65
C LEU A 70 11.86 20.12 7.81
N GLN A 71 12.18 19.70 9.04
CA GLN A 71 11.44 20.08 10.24
C GLN A 71 11.35 21.61 10.43
N ARG A 72 12.39 22.36 10.06
CA ARG A 72 12.41 23.83 10.14
C ARG A 72 11.40 24.52 9.20
N ASP A 73 11.04 23.85 8.12
CA ASP A 73 10.15 24.35 7.07
C ASP A 73 8.70 23.85 7.27
N GLU A 74 8.48 22.97 8.26
CA GLU A 74 7.20 22.36 8.55
C GLU A 74 6.33 23.28 9.42
N GLN A 75 5.26 23.82 8.83
CA GLN A 75 4.23 24.52 9.58
C GLN A 75 3.22 23.51 10.14
N VAL A 76 3.39 23.14 11.41
CA VAL A 76 2.45 22.25 12.10
C VAL A 76 1.14 23.01 12.35
N ARG A 77 0.10 22.66 11.60
CA ARG A 77 -1.25 23.17 11.85
C ARG A 77 -1.90 22.35 12.96
N PRO A 78 -2.49 22.98 14.00
CA PRO A 78 -3.11 22.23 15.09
C PRO A 78 -4.29 21.41 14.56
N LYS A 79 -4.25 20.09 14.79
CA LYS A 79 -5.38 19.19 14.53
C LYS A 79 -6.28 19.22 15.76
N LEU A 80 -7.53 19.66 15.59
CA LEU A 80 -8.51 19.64 16.67
C LEU A 80 -9.27 18.31 16.61
N PHE A 81 -9.01 17.44 17.57
CA PHE A 81 -9.74 16.18 17.75
C PHE A 81 -9.89 15.88 19.24
N TYR A 82 -10.93 15.12 19.57
CA TYR A 82 -11.09 14.56 20.91
C TYR A 82 -10.48 13.16 20.91
N ALA A 83 -9.46 12.95 21.73
CA ALA A 83 -8.91 11.62 21.96
C ALA A 83 -9.01 11.31 23.46
N PRO A 84 -9.43 10.10 23.84
CA PRO A 84 -9.38 9.66 25.24
C PRO A 84 -7.96 9.81 25.78
N GLU A 85 -7.81 10.09 27.07
CA GLU A 85 -6.47 10.21 27.65
C GLU A 85 -5.70 8.88 27.51
N TRP A 86 -4.44 8.97 27.08
CA TRP A 86 -3.53 7.86 27.05
C TRP A 86 -2.66 7.91 28.31
N ASP A 87 -2.98 7.07 29.29
CA ASP A 87 -2.25 6.98 30.56
C ASP A 87 -0.81 6.52 30.32
N LEU A 88 0.11 7.49 30.20
CA LEU A 88 1.55 7.22 30.01
C LEU A 88 2.21 6.61 31.25
N SER A 89 1.53 6.57 32.40
CA SER A 89 2.03 5.96 33.62
C SER A 89 1.78 4.46 33.69
N LYS A 90 0.78 3.96 32.95
CA LYS A 90 0.40 2.56 32.93
C LYS A 90 0.99 1.89 31.71
N LYS A 91 1.36 0.62 31.87
CA LYS A 91 1.64 -0.19 30.69
C LYS A 91 0.35 -0.39 29.89
N PRO A 92 0.46 -0.42 28.57
CA PRO A 92 -0.67 -0.77 27.70
C PRO A 92 -1.29 -2.12 28.10
N ASP A 93 -0.44 -3.14 28.32
CA ASP A 93 -0.85 -4.52 28.64
C ASP A 93 -1.57 -4.69 30.00
N GLY A 94 -1.74 -3.62 30.78
CA GLY A 94 -2.34 -3.63 32.12
C GLY A 94 -1.45 -4.22 33.22
N GLU A 95 -0.23 -4.64 32.88
CA GLU A 95 0.77 -5.09 33.84
C GLU A 95 1.24 -3.95 34.76
N GLU A 96 1.46 -4.25 36.03
CA GLU A 96 2.09 -3.32 36.96
C GLU A 96 3.55 -3.05 36.55
N GLY A 97 3.91 -1.78 36.43
CA GLY A 97 5.28 -1.34 36.17
C GLY A 97 5.38 -0.06 35.36
N TYR A 98 6.54 0.58 35.42
CA TYR A 98 6.84 1.77 34.62
C TYR A 98 6.96 1.37 33.13
N PRO A 99 6.36 2.11 32.19
CA PRO A 99 6.57 1.85 30.78
C PRO A 99 8.02 2.17 30.41
N ASP A 100 8.76 1.14 30.04
CA ASP A 100 10.14 1.28 29.58
C ASP A 100 10.18 2.17 28.33
N PRO A 101 10.86 3.33 28.32
CA PRO A 101 10.89 4.22 27.16
C PRO A 101 11.61 3.60 25.94
N LEU A 102 12.38 2.53 26.16
CA LEU A 102 13.17 1.83 25.13
C LEU A 102 12.49 0.57 24.58
N LYS A 103 11.58 -0.07 25.34
CA LYS A 103 10.82 -1.25 24.91
C LYS A 103 9.39 -0.82 24.53
N GLY A 104 8.88 -1.29 23.39
CA GLY A 104 7.56 -0.86 22.89
C GLY A 104 7.56 0.48 22.16
N TYR A 105 8.75 0.99 21.79
CA TYR A 105 8.85 2.08 20.82
C TYR A 105 8.41 1.57 19.44
N GLY A 106 7.35 2.16 18.89
CA GLY A 106 6.71 1.73 17.65
C GLY A 106 5.21 1.48 17.79
N MET A 107 4.65 0.84 16.77
CA MET A 107 3.23 0.55 16.65
C MET A 107 2.91 -0.77 17.37
N THR A 108 2.15 -0.68 18.46
CA THR A 108 1.62 -1.83 19.20
C THR A 108 0.15 -2.07 18.83
N PRO A 109 -0.38 -3.29 19.02
CA PRO A 109 -1.81 -3.60 18.83
C PRO A 109 -2.72 -2.60 19.56
N GLU A 110 -2.37 -2.26 20.79
CA GLU A 110 -3.17 -1.34 21.60
C GLU A 110 -3.17 0.10 21.11
N LYS A 111 -2.01 0.62 20.69
CA LYS A 111 -1.93 1.94 20.07
C LYS A 111 -2.71 1.97 18.76
N TRP A 112 -2.84 0.82 18.07
CA TRP A 112 -3.61 0.69 16.84
C TRP A 112 -5.11 0.72 17.13
N GLU A 113 -5.54 -0.05 18.12
CA GLU A 113 -6.93 -0.09 18.57
C GLU A 113 -7.36 1.26 19.21
N TYR A 114 -6.43 2.00 19.83
CA TYR A 114 -6.70 3.34 20.34
C TYR A 114 -7.10 4.34 19.25
N GLN A 115 -6.62 4.18 18.01
CA GLN A 115 -6.98 5.06 16.90
C GLN A 115 -8.48 5.00 16.58
N ASN A 116 -9.14 3.87 16.85
CA ASN A 116 -10.60 3.72 16.73
C ASN A 116 -11.38 4.56 17.75
N LYS A 117 -10.77 4.91 18.90
CA LYS A 117 -11.43 5.68 19.96
C LYS A 117 -11.34 7.19 19.73
N VAL A 118 -10.54 7.63 18.76
CA VAL A 118 -10.33 9.05 18.46
C VAL A 118 -11.54 9.61 17.72
N VAL A 119 -12.21 10.60 18.32
CA VAL A 119 -13.38 11.26 17.76
C VAL A 119 -12.97 12.58 17.10
N TRP A 120 -13.33 12.72 15.83
CA TRP A 120 -13.08 13.93 15.05
C TRP A 120 -14.29 14.86 15.11
N PRO A 121 -14.09 16.18 15.04
CA PRO A 121 -15.22 17.10 14.95
C PRO A 121 -16.00 16.86 13.64
N PRO A 122 -17.30 17.18 13.61
CA PRO A 122 -18.11 17.00 12.41
C PRO A 122 -17.55 17.85 11.26
N ASN A 123 -17.58 17.30 10.04
CA ASN A 123 -17.04 17.94 8.82
C ASN A 123 -15.56 18.36 8.92
N TYR A 124 -14.76 17.63 9.70
CA TYR A 124 -13.33 17.90 9.81
C TYR A 124 -12.62 17.79 8.46
N VAL A 125 -11.96 18.88 8.05
CA VAL A 125 -11.07 18.93 6.90
C VAL A 125 -9.64 18.86 7.41
N ASN A 126 -8.88 17.87 6.94
CA ASN A 126 -7.49 17.75 7.35
C ASN A 126 -6.69 18.97 6.82
N PRO A 127 -6.05 19.75 7.70
CA PRO A 127 -5.35 20.97 7.32
C PRO A 127 -4.13 20.74 6.41
N GLU A 128 -3.59 19.52 6.40
CA GLU A 128 -2.43 19.13 5.58
C GLU A 128 -2.83 18.78 4.15
N THR A 129 -3.93 18.04 3.97
CA THR A 129 -4.40 17.59 2.64
C THR A 129 -5.49 18.48 2.05
N GLY A 130 -6.19 19.26 2.87
CA GLY A 130 -7.39 20.00 2.46
C GLY A 130 -8.55 19.09 2.05
N LEU A 131 -8.56 17.84 2.51
CA LEU A 131 -9.59 16.84 2.22
C LEU A 131 -10.38 16.54 3.50
N PRO A 132 -11.71 16.32 3.41
CA PRO A 132 -12.46 15.89 4.57
C PRO A 132 -12.00 14.51 5.01
N LYS A 133 -12.02 14.27 6.33
CA LYS A 133 -11.62 12.99 6.89
C LYS A 133 -12.72 11.96 6.64
N LEU A 134 -12.34 10.84 6.05
CA LEU A 134 -13.22 9.71 5.78
C LEU A 134 -13.28 8.81 7.01
N ARG A 135 -14.27 7.90 7.06
CA ARG A 135 -14.32 6.89 8.10
C ARG A 135 -13.14 5.94 7.93
N GLU A 136 -12.45 5.68 9.04
CA GLU A 136 -11.30 4.79 9.10
C GLU A 136 -11.61 3.69 10.10
N VAL A 137 -11.21 2.46 9.79
CA VAL A 137 -11.35 1.31 10.69
C VAL A 137 -9.98 0.68 10.86
N PHE A 138 -9.52 0.63 12.11
CA PHE A 138 -8.25 0.03 12.48
C PHE A 138 -8.52 -1.36 13.05
N HIS A 139 -7.81 -2.36 12.54
CA HIS A 139 -7.92 -3.72 13.03
C HIS A 139 -6.54 -4.38 13.04
N CYS A 140 -6.30 -5.22 14.04
CA CYS A 140 -5.09 -6.02 14.13
C CYS A 140 -5.39 -7.44 14.62
N ARG A 141 -4.58 -8.38 14.14
CA ARG A 141 -4.54 -9.75 14.66
C ARG A 141 -3.17 -10.05 15.24
N GLU A 142 -3.19 -10.59 16.44
CA GLU A 142 -2.01 -10.68 17.28
C GLU A 142 -1.37 -12.07 17.30
N SER A 143 -0.08 -12.10 17.63
CA SER A 143 0.66 -13.32 17.98
C SER A 143 0.51 -14.46 16.96
N ILE A 144 0.63 -14.12 15.68
CA ILE A 144 0.57 -15.08 14.57
C ILE A 144 1.95 -15.72 14.38
N HIS A 145 2.03 -17.06 14.41
CA HIS A 145 3.27 -17.78 14.13
C HIS A 145 3.63 -17.74 12.64
N PHE A 146 4.38 -16.69 12.25
CA PHE A 146 4.79 -16.47 10.87
C PHE A 146 5.98 -15.51 10.74
N SER A 147 6.56 -15.44 9.53
CA SER A 147 7.68 -14.54 9.25
C SER A 147 7.18 -13.18 8.74
N PRO A 148 7.65 -12.05 9.30
CA PRO A 148 7.22 -10.71 8.88
C PRO A 148 7.56 -10.42 7.42
N LYS A 149 8.75 -10.85 6.95
CA LYS A 149 9.17 -10.66 5.54
C LYS A 149 8.25 -11.37 4.55
N ARG A 150 7.75 -12.57 4.91
CA ARG A 150 6.83 -13.32 4.05
C ARG A 150 5.43 -12.70 4.07
N MET A 151 4.99 -12.22 5.24
CA MET A 151 3.70 -11.54 5.37
C MET A 151 3.67 -10.22 4.61
N TRP A 152 4.80 -9.50 4.58
CA TRP A 152 4.92 -8.22 3.88
C TRP A 152 4.50 -8.31 2.41
N PHE A 153 4.82 -9.40 1.72
CA PHE A 153 4.40 -9.59 0.33
C PHE A 153 2.88 -9.73 0.17
N ALA A 154 2.19 -10.37 1.12
CA ALA A 154 0.73 -10.47 1.10
C ALA A 154 0.09 -9.11 1.42
N CYS A 155 0.60 -8.39 2.41
CA CYS A 155 0.17 -7.02 2.72
C CYS A 155 0.36 -6.09 1.52
N GLN A 156 1.51 -6.20 0.85
CA GLN A 156 1.81 -5.45 -0.37
C GLN A 156 0.99 -5.93 -1.56
N LEU A 157 0.35 -7.10 -1.54
CA LEU A 157 -0.61 -7.46 -2.58
C LEU A 157 -1.94 -6.74 -2.36
N ALA A 158 -2.46 -6.77 -1.14
CA ALA A 158 -3.75 -6.19 -0.77
C ALA A 158 -3.76 -4.65 -0.70
N TRP A 159 -2.62 -4.03 -0.36
CA TRP A 159 -2.53 -2.57 -0.19
C TRP A 159 -3.02 -1.83 -1.44
N ARG A 160 -3.85 -0.78 -1.27
CA ARG A 160 -4.46 0.03 -2.34
C ARG A 160 -5.56 -0.66 -3.16
N MET A 161 -6.01 -1.85 -2.77
CA MET A 161 -7.16 -2.50 -3.42
C MET A 161 -8.44 -2.24 -2.62
N ASN A 162 -9.59 -2.32 -3.29
CA ASN A 162 -10.88 -2.44 -2.62
C ASN A 162 -10.88 -3.71 -1.75
N VAL A 163 -11.61 -3.69 -0.64
CA VAL A 163 -11.59 -4.81 0.34
C VAL A 163 -12.03 -6.12 -0.30
N ASP A 164 -13.11 -6.10 -1.08
CA ASP A 164 -13.63 -7.33 -1.72
C ASP A 164 -12.70 -7.86 -2.81
N GLU A 165 -12.09 -6.96 -3.59
CA GLU A 165 -11.08 -7.34 -4.58
C GLU A 165 -9.86 -7.94 -3.90
N ALA A 166 -9.40 -7.36 -2.80
CA ALA A 166 -8.27 -7.86 -2.02
C ALA A 166 -8.56 -9.26 -1.46
N ILE A 167 -9.73 -9.47 -0.84
CA ILE A 167 -10.17 -10.77 -0.32
C ILE A 167 -10.19 -11.81 -1.46
N LEU A 168 -10.72 -11.43 -2.62
CA LEU A 168 -10.78 -12.31 -3.79
C LEU A 168 -9.38 -12.69 -4.29
N GLN A 169 -8.47 -11.72 -4.46
CA GLN A 169 -7.09 -12.00 -4.86
C GLN A 169 -6.40 -12.93 -3.85
N LEU A 170 -6.50 -12.62 -2.55
CA LEU A 170 -5.89 -13.41 -1.49
C LEU A 170 -6.46 -14.84 -1.42
N LYS A 171 -7.75 -15.02 -1.72
CA LYS A 171 -8.40 -16.34 -1.78
C LYS A 171 -7.79 -17.24 -2.85
N PHE A 172 -7.42 -16.70 -4.01
CA PHE A 172 -6.82 -17.47 -5.10
C PHE A 172 -5.32 -17.75 -4.90
N HIS A 173 -4.63 -16.94 -4.09
CA HIS A 173 -3.25 -17.22 -3.74
C HIS A 173 -3.16 -18.26 -2.61
N HIS A 174 -2.74 -19.48 -2.95
CA HIS A 174 -2.58 -20.61 -2.03
C HIS A 174 -1.34 -20.49 -1.11
N THR A 175 -1.14 -19.34 -0.46
CA THR A 175 -0.07 -19.18 0.54
C THR A 175 -0.66 -18.97 1.92
N LYS A 176 0.00 -19.50 2.96
CA LYS A 176 -0.41 -19.29 4.36
C LYS A 176 -0.56 -17.81 4.71
N ALA A 177 0.30 -16.95 4.15
CA ALA A 177 0.22 -15.50 4.36
C ALA A 177 -1.09 -14.91 3.84
N CYS A 178 -1.50 -15.29 2.62
CA CYS A 178 -2.72 -14.80 2.02
C CYS A 178 -3.96 -15.31 2.75
N LEU A 179 -3.96 -16.55 3.23
CA LEU A 179 -5.06 -17.10 4.04
C LEU A 179 -5.26 -16.29 5.34
N ILE A 180 -4.17 -16.05 6.08
CA ILE A 180 -4.21 -15.24 7.30
C ILE A 180 -4.69 -13.83 7.00
N LEU A 181 -4.13 -13.17 5.99
CA LEU A 181 -4.51 -11.78 5.67
C LEU A 181 -5.96 -11.68 5.19
N LYS A 182 -6.45 -12.69 4.48
CA LYS A 182 -7.86 -12.79 4.06
C LYS A 182 -8.77 -12.82 5.28
N GLU A 183 -8.50 -13.66 6.27
CA GLU A 183 -9.25 -13.72 7.53
C GLU A 183 -9.24 -12.37 8.26
N VAL A 184 -8.07 -11.73 8.38
CA VAL A 184 -7.94 -10.40 9.01
C VAL A 184 -8.76 -9.32 8.29
N LEU A 185 -8.82 -9.37 6.95
CA LEU A 185 -9.65 -8.44 6.18
C LEU A 185 -11.16 -8.72 6.34
N GLU A 186 -11.56 -9.99 6.41
CA GLU A 186 -12.95 -10.37 6.70
C GLU A 186 -13.37 -9.93 8.11
N GLU A 187 -12.51 -10.10 9.11
CA GLU A 187 -12.69 -9.61 10.49
C GLU A 187 -12.82 -8.07 10.52
N ALA A 188 -11.94 -7.35 9.83
CA ALA A 188 -11.99 -5.89 9.74
C ALA A 188 -13.25 -5.38 9.03
N LYS A 189 -13.69 -6.06 7.95
CA LYS A 189 -14.92 -5.74 7.22
C LYS A 189 -16.15 -5.91 8.12
N GLN A 190 -16.24 -7.02 8.86
CA GLN A 190 -17.32 -7.25 9.82
C GLN A 190 -17.32 -6.22 10.94
N ARG A 191 -16.13 -5.81 11.40
CA ARG A 191 -15.98 -4.76 12.40
C ARG A 191 -16.50 -3.41 11.90
N ALA A 192 -16.19 -3.04 10.67
CA ALA A 192 -16.67 -1.81 10.04
C ALA A 192 -18.21 -1.72 9.99
N GLU A 193 -18.87 -2.83 9.69
CA GLU A 193 -20.34 -2.91 9.65
C GLU A 193 -20.96 -2.83 11.05
N LYS A 194 -20.43 -3.62 11.99
CA LYS A 194 -21.04 -3.80 13.32
C LYS A 194 -20.74 -2.68 14.31
N GLU A 195 -19.48 -2.25 14.39
CA GLU A 195 -19.01 -1.30 15.42
C GLU A 195 -19.06 0.15 14.94
N PHE A 196 -18.62 0.40 13.71
CA PHE A 196 -18.50 1.75 13.15
C PHE A 196 -19.67 2.16 12.26
N HIS A 197 -20.63 1.25 12.04
CA HIS A 197 -21.84 1.44 11.26
C HIS A 197 -21.57 2.05 9.88
N VAL A 198 -20.59 1.48 9.16
CA VAL A 198 -20.33 1.83 7.76
C VAL A 198 -21.40 1.17 6.88
N GLU A 199 -22.14 1.98 6.12
CA GLU A 199 -23.26 1.50 5.27
C GLU A 199 -22.80 0.52 4.19
N PHE A 200 -21.67 0.82 3.54
CA PHE A 200 -21.11 0.02 2.44
C PHE A 200 -19.67 -0.44 2.74
N PRO A 201 -19.46 -1.48 3.57
CA PRO A 201 -18.11 -2.00 3.85
C PRO A 201 -17.37 -2.49 2.61
N SER A 202 -18.11 -2.86 1.55
CA SER A 202 -17.56 -3.25 0.24
C SER A 202 -16.91 -2.10 -0.52
N GLU A 203 -17.34 -0.86 -0.30
CA GLU A 203 -16.75 0.33 -0.91
C GLU A 203 -15.51 0.81 -0.16
N MET A 204 -15.11 0.17 0.94
CA MET A 204 -13.86 0.49 1.62
C MET A 204 -12.65 -0.06 0.86
N HIS A 205 -11.50 0.57 1.07
CA HIS A 205 -10.23 0.12 0.53
C HIS A 205 -9.17 -0.07 1.60
N VAL A 206 -8.18 -0.90 1.29
CA VAL A 206 -7.04 -1.17 2.17
C VAL A 206 -6.05 0.00 2.07
N ALA A 207 -6.15 0.95 2.99
CA ALA A 207 -5.30 2.13 3.05
C ALA A 207 -3.88 1.78 3.52
N GLU A 208 -3.78 0.95 4.57
CA GLU A 208 -2.52 0.44 5.09
C GLU A 208 -2.67 -1.03 5.50
N ALA A 209 -1.64 -1.82 5.18
CA ALA A 209 -1.51 -3.18 5.68
C ALA A 209 -0.02 -3.45 5.89
N PHE A 210 0.35 -3.87 7.09
CA PHE A 210 1.74 -4.22 7.39
C PHE A 210 1.84 -5.23 8.54
N PRO A 211 2.85 -6.11 8.51
CA PRO A 211 3.23 -6.95 9.63
C PRO A 211 4.32 -6.30 10.48
N ILE A 212 4.24 -6.45 11.80
CA ILE A 212 5.33 -6.12 12.73
C ILE A 212 5.74 -7.39 13.47
N GLN A 213 7.04 -7.54 13.68
CA GLN A 213 7.56 -8.65 14.47
C GLN A 213 7.22 -8.46 15.94
N SER A 214 6.64 -9.50 16.55
CA SER A 214 6.32 -9.54 17.96
C SER A 214 7.36 -10.35 18.74
N GLU A 215 6.91 -11.09 19.75
CA GLU A 215 7.73 -11.98 20.55
C GLU A 215 8.48 -13.02 19.69
N ILE A 216 9.73 -13.26 20.07
CA ILE A 216 10.55 -14.32 19.49
C ILE A 216 10.84 -15.36 20.57
N ILE A 217 10.14 -16.49 20.49
CA ILE A 217 10.43 -17.63 21.35
C ILE A 217 11.71 -18.29 20.84
N LYS A 218 12.69 -18.47 21.73
CA LYS A 218 13.97 -19.10 21.41
C LYS A 218 13.91 -20.58 21.78
N GLY A 219 14.18 -21.45 20.81
CA GLY A 219 14.40 -22.88 21.03
C GLY A 219 15.86 -23.25 20.85
N ALA A 220 16.18 -24.52 21.10
CA ALA A 220 17.51 -25.08 20.87
C ALA A 220 17.44 -26.18 19.81
N ARG A 221 18.34 -26.14 18.82
CA ARG A 221 18.57 -27.19 17.83
C ARG A 221 19.88 -27.88 18.13
N ARG A 222 19.82 -29.20 18.32
CA ARG A 222 21.02 -30.02 18.39
C ARG A 222 21.51 -30.33 16.97
N HIS A 223 22.81 -30.16 16.76
CA HIS A 223 23.55 -30.60 15.59
C HIS A 223 24.53 -31.73 15.97
N ALA A 224 25.22 -32.29 14.97
CA ALA A 224 26.29 -33.26 15.21
C ALA A 224 27.40 -32.65 16.10
N HIS A 225 28.18 -33.51 16.76
CA HIS A 225 29.29 -33.12 17.62
C HIS A 225 28.89 -32.17 18.77
N GLU A 226 27.71 -32.40 19.37
CA GLU A 226 27.23 -31.64 20.54
C GLU A 226 27.08 -30.13 20.32
N ILE A 227 27.01 -29.69 19.06
CA ILE A 227 26.82 -28.28 18.72
C ILE A 227 25.35 -27.91 18.92
N TRP A 228 25.10 -26.84 19.68
CA TRP A 228 23.78 -26.29 19.92
C TRP A 228 23.60 -24.94 19.20
N HIS A 229 22.51 -24.79 18.45
CA HIS A 229 22.15 -23.54 17.80
C HIS A 229 20.77 -23.06 18.26
N THR A 230 20.62 -21.76 18.50
CA THR A 230 19.34 -21.17 18.89
C THR A 230 18.38 -21.06 17.68
N ILE A 231 17.24 -21.74 17.74
CA ILE A 231 16.12 -21.53 16.81
C ILE A 231 15.32 -20.33 17.27
N ARG A 232 14.82 -19.51 16.33
CA ARG A 232 13.93 -18.39 16.61
C ARG A 232 12.55 -18.65 16.03
N TYR A 233 11.59 -18.98 16.88
CA TYR A 233 10.17 -19.02 16.53
C TYR A 233 9.64 -17.60 16.57
N ARG A 234 9.44 -17.02 15.38
CA ARG A 234 8.98 -15.64 15.25
C ARG A 234 7.47 -15.59 15.23
N TYR A 235 6.94 -14.67 16.01
CA TYR A 235 5.55 -14.26 15.95
C TYR A 235 5.45 -12.87 15.32
N ILE A 236 4.28 -12.56 14.78
CA ILE A 236 3.97 -11.26 14.19
C ILE A 236 2.59 -10.79 14.63
N HIS A 237 2.41 -9.49 14.66
CA HIS A 237 1.10 -8.85 14.61
C HIS A 237 0.86 -8.35 13.18
N VAL A 238 -0.34 -8.55 12.66
CA VAL A 238 -0.75 -8.04 11.34
C VAL A 238 -1.74 -6.90 11.55
N PHE A 239 -1.41 -5.74 10.99
CA PHE A 239 -2.20 -4.52 11.10
C PHE A 239 -2.84 -4.20 9.77
N VAL A 240 -4.10 -3.79 9.82
CA VAL A 240 -4.90 -3.36 8.68
C VAL A 240 -5.63 -2.06 9.05
N ARG A 241 -5.60 -1.11 8.12
CA ARG A 241 -6.40 0.12 8.14
C ARG A 241 -7.29 0.14 6.91
N LEU A 242 -8.59 0.13 7.13
CA LEU A 242 -9.57 0.33 6.07
C LEU A 242 -10.01 1.79 6.08
N GLU A 243 -10.07 2.40 4.90
CA GLU A 243 -10.65 3.72 4.73
C GLU A 243 -11.88 3.61 3.83
N GLU A 244 -12.89 4.42 4.12
CA GLU A 244 -14.09 4.53 3.29
C GLU A 244 -13.77 5.10 1.90
N GLY A 245 -14.54 4.64 0.91
CA GLY A 245 -14.44 5.01 -0.49
C GLY A 245 -13.51 4.10 -1.31
N GLU A 246 -13.74 4.08 -2.62
CA GLU A 246 -12.92 3.38 -3.61
C GLU A 246 -11.41 3.61 -3.46
N GLY A 247 -10.67 2.51 -3.50
CA GLY A 247 -9.22 2.55 -3.46
C GLY A 247 -8.65 3.31 -4.65
N PRO A 248 -7.41 3.81 -4.52
CA PRO A 248 -6.72 4.28 -5.70
C PRO A 248 -6.61 3.07 -6.64
N GLY A 249 -6.98 3.23 -7.91
CA GLY A 249 -6.95 2.14 -8.88
C GLY A 249 -5.64 1.33 -8.82
N THR A 250 -5.71 0.07 -9.24
CA THR A 250 -4.66 -0.96 -9.11
C THR A 250 -3.26 -0.38 -9.27
N LYS A 251 -2.29 -0.90 -8.50
CA LYS A 251 -0.84 -0.60 -8.58
C LYS A 251 -0.26 -0.86 -9.97
N ARG A 252 -0.69 -0.09 -10.96
CA ARG A 252 0.03 0.00 -12.21
C ARG A 252 1.39 0.53 -11.83
N ARG A 253 2.41 0.00 -12.50
CA ARG A 253 3.69 0.69 -12.57
C ARG A 253 3.35 2.14 -12.92
N GLU A 254 3.82 3.09 -12.11
CA GLU A 254 3.65 4.51 -12.42
C GLU A 254 3.97 4.70 -13.90
N ARG A 255 3.08 5.38 -14.63
CA ARG A 255 3.32 5.60 -16.05
C ARG A 255 4.69 6.24 -16.16
N LEU A 256 5.58 5.59 -16.91
CA LEU A 256 6.88 6.17 -17.19
C LEU A 256 6.64 7.56 -17.78
N LYS A 257 7.23 8.58 -17.17
CA LYS A 257 7.06 9.96 -17.63
C LYS A 257 7.43 10.07 -19.09
N ASP A 258 6.60 10.76 -19.84
CA ASP A 258 6.86 11.00 -21.26
C ASP A 258 8.07 11.94 -21.46
N GLY A 259 8.63 11.97 -22.66
CA GLY A 259 9.74 12.89 -23.00
C GLY A 259 9.37 14.35 -22.75
N TRP A 260 8.13 14.73 -23.05
CA TRP A 260 7.61 16.07 -22.80
C TRP A 260 7.51 16.40 -21.31
N GLU A 261 7.02 15.47 -20.48
CA GLU A 261 6.93 15.66 -19.03
C GLU A 261 8.33 15.78 -18.40
N LYS A 262 9.29 14.99 -18.87
CA LYS A 262 10.70 15.11 -18.46
C LYS A 262 11.28 16.47 -18.85
N MET A 263 10.95 16.98 -20.04
CA MET A 263 11.36 18.32 -20.49
C MET A 263 10.75 19.40 -19.59
N GLU A 264 9.45 19.31 -19.26
CA GLU A 264 8.77 20.26 -18.38
C GLU A 264 9.36 20.25 -16.96
N GLU A 265 9.62 19.07 -16.39
CA GLU A 265 10.28 18.94 -15.09
C GLU A 265 11.69 19.54 -15.11
N TYR A 266 12.43 19.33 -16.20
CA TYR A 266 13.75 19.93 -16.38
C TYR A 266 13.69 21.45 -16.50
N TYR A 267 12.69 22.00 -17.20
CA TYR A 267 12.45 23.44 -17.23
C TYR A 267 12.01 24.00 -15.87
N ALA A 268 11.16 23.29 -15.14
CA ALA A 268 10.77 23.67 -13.78
C ALA A 268 12.00 23.69 -12.84
N TYR A 269 12.89 22.70 -12.97
CA TYR A 269 14.17 22.69 -12.28
C TYR A 269 15.04 23.89 -12.66
N LEU A 270 15.21 24.19 -13.95
CA LEU A 270 15.98 25.35 -14.43
C LEU A 270 15.41 26.69 -13.90
N ARG A 271 14.09 26.84 -13.89
CA ARG A 271 13.39 28.05 -13.42
C ARG A 271 13.41 28.23 -11.91
N SER A 272 13.44 27.12 -11.15
CA SER A 272 13.50 27.15 -9.68
C SER A 272 14.91 27.42 -9.13
N ARG A 273 15.94 27.48 -9.99
CA ARG A 273 17.30 27.83 -9.55
C ARG A 273 17.33 29.30 -9.12
N GLN A 274 17.80 29.52 -7.90
CA GLN A 274 18.07 30.85 -7.34
C GLN A 274 19.59 31.01 -7.16
N ILE A 275 20.08 32.25 -7.22
CA ILE A 275 21.49 32.54 -6.94
C ILE A 275 21.71 32.24 -5.46
N LYS A 276 22.51 31.21 -5.17
CA LYS A 276 22.83 30.85 -3.80
C LYS A 276 23.73 31.95 -3.22
N TYR A 277 23.40 32.42 -2.01
CA TYR A 277 24.20 33.40 -1.27
C TYR A 277 24.29 34.80 -1.93
N SER A 278 23.23 35.28 -2.58
CA SER A 278 23.10 36.72 -2.90
C SER A 278 22.39 37.46 -1.76
N ILE A 279 22.70 38.75 -1.60
CA ILE A 279 22.02 39.67 -0.67
C ILE A 279 20.55 39.80 -1.06
#